data_AF-A0A0W0SSR3-F1
#
_entry.id   AF-A0A0W0SSR3-F1
#
_cell.length_a   1.000
_cell.length_b   1.000
_cell.length_c   1.000
_cell.angle_alpha   90.00
_cell.angle_beta   90.00
_cell.angle_gamma   90.00
#
_symmetry.space_group_name_H-M   'P 1'
#
loop_
_entity.id
_entity.type
_entity.pdbx_description
1 polymer ?
#
loop_
_entity_poly.entity_id
_entity_poly.type
_entity_poly.pdbx_seq_one_letter_code
_entity_poly.pdbx_strand_id
1 'polypeptide(L)'
;MVKSYTQEEAVILAQRLWRGKQTRKNYRFQQTSTKELTEYKTFLVGNDPKIHLSEEHKTKEGKITLIGTSGLRSIDLIAELGNKENTPKLIIIDNSDNVIKFWRKLRALVEKSNFDNKAHFLANFEMLLSTNKELYLEIEDNALNEYMPNIVYENQNPVTFMSTLIDKHGLDYVLSIIRHTTIIAQTWADANLFNTLKNVCKLHKIEKIYTYPSNIEYCIPFLEAEKVRLNIEILDPYLSIETDRCPHHGIPEEVYLKAKNGASMGHRPPNTEDKKEAFKVKLEQIERILSEFKKEIDNIGQYSPKAKEEAEKLHLSLVDAMIFAFIAPDSVKMQQFALEANRLINKAKPILQKDLGWGDYLTNLAKHIANTIVYGFSLGYSQGFFSIKPAVAVTTAEELDRQLQNNLLN
;
A
#
# COMPACT_ATOMS: atom_id res chain seq x y z
N MET A 1 40.19 18.61 33.26
CA MET A 1 40.14 19.98 32.73
C MET A 1 38.84 20.17 31.97
N VAL A 2 37.97 21.07 32.41
CA VAL A 2 36.78 21.46 31.65
C VAL A 2 37.24 22.47 30.61
N LYS A 3 37.02 22.17 29.33
CA LYS A 3 37.38 23.08 28.23
C LYS A 3 36.45 24.29 28.29
N SER A 4 37.00 25.45 28.65
CA SER A 4 36.30 26.74 28.61
C SER A 4 36.21 27.21 27.17
N TYR A 5 35.00 27.31 26.62
CA TYR A 5 34.75 27.87 25.29
C TYR A 5 34.46 29.36 25.39
N THR A 6 34.95 30.14 24.44
CA THR A 6 34.47 31.53 24.26
C THR A 6 33.00 31.52 23.82
N GLN A 7 32.31 32.66 23.96
CA GLN A 7 30.92 32.79 23.55
C GLN A 7 30.72 32.49 22.05
N GLU A 8 31.65 32.92 21.20
CA GLU A 8 31.64 32.63 19.76
C GLU A 8 31.86 31.14 19.47
N GLU A 9 32.81 30.49 20.14
CA GLU A 9 33.05 29.05 20.02
C GLU A 9 31.83 28.23 20.44
N ALA A 10 31.14 28.65 21.50
CA ALA A 10 29.92 28.01 21.98
C ALA A 10 28.78 28.13 20.96
N VAL A 11 28.60 29.29 20.33
CA VAL A 11 27.59 29.51 19.28
C VAL A 11 27.89 28.66 18.04
N ILE A 12 29.14 28.64 17.57
CA ILE A 12 29.56 27.81 16.43
C ILE A 12 29.33 26.33 16.74
N LEU A 13 29.70 25.87 17.94
CA LEU A 13 29.47 24.50 18.39
C LEU A 13 27.98 24.16 18.43
N ALA A 14 27.14 25.04 18.98
CA ALA A 14 25.69 24.86 19.04
C ALA A 14 25.08 24.78 17.64
N GLN A 15 25.46 25.67 16.72
CA GLN A 15 25.03 25.64 15.33
C GLN A 15 25.47 24.36 14.62
N ARG A 16 26.72 23.92 14.81
CA ARG A 16 27.25 22.67 14.25
C ARG A 16 26.48 21.46 14.77
N LEU A 17 26.22 21.40 16.08
CA LEU A 17 25.47 20.31 16.70
C LEU A 17 24.02 20.30 16.22
N TRP A 18 23.38 21.47 16.11
CA TRP A 18 22.03 21.61 15.60
C TRP A 18 21.93 21.23 14.13
N ARG A 19 22.79 21.77 13.26
CA ARG A 19 22.88 21.39 11.84
C ARG A 19 23.13 19.90 11.69
N GLY A 20 24.09 19.35 12.43
CA GLY A 20 24.36 17.91 12.45
C GLY A 20 23.16 17.09 12.91
N LYS A 21 22.40 17.55 13.92
CA LYS A 21 21.16 16.90 14.37
C LYS A 21 20.09 16.94 13.29
N GLN A 22 19.89 18.08 12.62
CA GLN A 22 18.91 18.21 11.53
C GLN A 22 19.32 17.34 10.33
N THR A 23 20.59 17.34 9.93
CA THR A 23 21.09 16.47 8.86
C THR A 23 20.87 15.01 9.20
N ARG A 24 21.20 14.56 10.42
CA ARG A 24 21.02 13.16 10.84
C ARG A 24 19.56 12.70 10.87
N LYS A 25 18.59 13.60 11.08
CA LYS A 25 17.16 13.24 11.00
C LYS A 25 16.77 12.73 9.62
N ASN A 26 17.38 13.25 8.55
CA ASN A 26 17.07 12.87 7.17
C ASN A 26 17.59 11.47 6.76
N TYR A 27 18.36 10.82 7.63
CA TYR A 27 18.98 9.50 7.40
C TYR A 27 18.63 8.47 8.48
N ARG A 28 17.76 8.83 9.43
CA ARG A 28 17.41 7.94 10.55
C ARG A 28 16.19 7.10 10.20
N PHE A 29 16.37 5.79 10.14
CA PHE A 29 15.26 4.85 10.09
C PHE A 29 14.58 4.73 11.46
N GLN A 30 13.25 4.80 11.48
CA GLN A 30 12.45 4.36 12.61
C GLN A 30 11.84 3.01 12.24
N GLN A 31 12.22 1.97 12.97
CA GLN A 31 11.61 0.65 12.83
C GLN A 31 10.28 0.65 13.57
N THR A 32 9.28 0.01 12.99
CA THR A 32 8.01 -0.25 13.68
C THR A 32 8.27 -1.10 14.90
N SER A 33 7.55 -0.84 16.00
CA SER A 33 7.72 -1.65 17.19
C SER A 33 7.23 -3.07 16.93
N THR A 34 7.84 -4.09 17.56
CA THR A 34 7.43 -5.49 17.34
C THR A 34 5.97 -5.76 17.70
N LYS A 35 5.36 -4.92 18.54
CA LYS A 35 3.93 -5.01 18.92
C LYS A 35 2.97 -4.49 17.84
N GLU A 36 3.48 -3.69 16.91
CA GLU A 36 2.71 -3.09 15.82
C GLU A 36 2.94 -3.80 14.48
N LEU A 37 3.87 -4.77 14.45
CA LEU A 37 4.05 -5.64 13.29
C LEU A 37 2.88 -6.62 13.17
N THR A 38 2.52 -6.92 11.94
CA THR A 38 1.55 -7.96 11.62
C THR A 38 2.17 -9.35 11.74
N GLU A 39 1.34 -10.36 11.89
CA GLU A 39 1.77 -11.76 11.95
C GLU A 39 1.20 -12.51 10.73
N TYR A 40 1.93 -12.49 9.62
CA TYR A 40 1.68 -13.39 8.50
C TYR A 40 2.95 -14.15 8.12
N LYS A 41 2.79 -15.36 7.62
CA LYS A 41 3.92 -16.22 7.28
C LYS A 41 4.61 -15.77 5.99
N THR A 42 5.92 -15.98 5.92
CA THR A 42 6.72 -15.67 4.73
C THR A 42 6.35 -16.60 3.57
N PHE A 43 6.05 -16.03 2.41
CA PHE A 43 6.08 -16.76 1.14
C PHE A 43 7.54 -16.83 0.68
N LEU A 44 8.21 -17.97 0.92
CA LEU A 44 9.65 -18.08 0.71
C LEU A 44 10.05 -17.81 -0.75
N VAL A 45 9.39 -18.45 -1.71
CA VAL A 45 9.66 -18.22 -3.15
C VAL A 45 8.78 -17.09 -3.71
N GLY A 46 7.66 -16.80 -3.05
CA GLY A 46 6.64 -15.88 -3.53
C GLY A 46 5.58 -16.60 -4.37
N ASN A 47 4.38 -16.06 -4.35
CA ASN A 47 3.21 -16.52 -5.11
C ASN A 47 3.03 -15.75 -6.44
N ASP A 48 3.98 -14.89 -6.80
CA ASP A 48 3.96 -14.17 -8.06
C ASP A 48 4.28 -15.11 -9.24
N PRO A 49 3.66 -14.89 -10.42
CA PRO A 49 4.06 -15.50 -11.66
C PRO A 49 5.55 -15.30 -11.91
N LYS A 50 6.11 -16.14 -12.79
CA LYS A 50 7.49 -16.00 -13.22
C LYS A 50 7.70 -14.64 -13.89
N ILE A 51 8.61 -13.85 -13.33
CA ILE A 51 8.92 -12.50 -13.80
C ILE A 51 10.00 -12.60 -14.88
N HIS A 52 9.70 -12.11 -16.08
CA HIS A 52 10.62 -12.10 -17.21
C HIS A 52 11.18 -10.69 -17.42
N LEU A 53 12.48 -10.51 -17.14
CA LEU A 53 13.19 -9.24 -17.33
C LEU A 53 13.96 -9.26 -18.65
N SER A 54 13.65 -8.33 -19.55
CA SER A 54 14.46 -8.08 -20.74
C SER A 54 15.82 -7.45 -20.39
N GLU A 55 16.79 -7.55 -21.30
CA GLU A 55 18.14 -7.00 -21.12
C GLU A 55 18.18 -5.49 -20.89
N GLU A 56 17.16 -4.74 -21.35
CA GLU A 56 17.07 -3.28 -21.15
C GLU A 56 16.79 -2.88 -19.69
N HIS A 57 16.20 -3.80 -18.92
CA HIS A 57 15.94 -3.61 -17.50
C HIS A 57 17.21 -3.85 -16.66
N LYS A 58 18.15 -4.66 -17.16
CA LYS A 58 19.35 -5.07 -16.45
C LYS A 58 20.39 -3.97 -16.45
N THR A 59 21.24 -3.96 -15.42
CA THR A 59 22.27 -2.94 -15.25
C THR A 59 23.65 -3.54 -15.38
N LYS A 60 24.30 -3.24 -16.50
CA LYS A 60 25.63 -3.76 -16.84
C LYS A 60 26.73 -3.21 -15.94
N GLU A 61 26.63 -1.94 -15.55
CA GLU A 61 27.62 -1.20 -14.78
C GLU A 61 26.94 -0.27 -13.78
N GLY A 62 27.67 0.13 -12.75
CA GLY A 62 27.19 1.08 -11.75
C GLY A 62 26.46 0.43 -10.58
N LYS A 63 26.16 1.26 -9.57
CA LYS A 63 25.57 0.80 -8.30
C LYS A 63 24.05 0.81 -8.38
N ILE A 64 23.44 -0.32 -8.04
CA ILE A 64 21.98 -0.43 -7.98
C ILE A 64 21.48 -0.86 -6.61
N THR A 65 20.21 -0.56 -6.37
CA THR A 65 19.47 -1.04 -5.20
C THR A 65 18.14 -1.62 -5.64
N LEU A 66 17.73 -2.76 -5.08
CA LEU A 66 16.33 -3.21 -5.07
C LEU A 66 15.74 -2.98 -3.69
N ILE A 67 14.62 -2.26 -3.66
CA ILE A 67 13.76 -2.13 -2.50
C ILE A 67 12.58 -3.08 -2.72
N GLY A 68 12.51 -4.17 -1.97
CA GLY A 68 11.55 -5.25 -2.21
C GLY A 68 10.86 -5.73 -0.93
N THR A 69 9.78 -6.48 -1.12
CA THR A 69 9.14 -7.31 -0.09
C THR A 69 9.49 -8.80 -0.34
N SER A 70 8.74 -9.72 0.27
CA SER A 70 8.82 -11.17 0.04
C SER A 70 10.09 -11.83 0.58
N GLY A 71 10.24 -13.13 0.30
CA GLY A 71 11.41 -13.94 0.62
C GLY A 71 12.44 -13.94 -0.51
N LEU A 72 12.86 -15.14 -0.92
CA LEU A 72 13.95 -15.42 -1.84
C LEU A 72 13.78 -14.81 -3.23
N ARG A 73 12.56 -14.50 -3.69
CA ARG A 73 12.34 -13.84 -5.00
C ARG A 73 13.11 -12.54 -5.14
N SER A 74 13.18 -11.77 -4.05
CA SER A 74 13.93 -10.52 -4.03
C SER A 74 15.44 -10.72 -4.30
N ILE A 75 15.98 -11.90 -3.99
CA ILE A 75 17.37 -12.27 -4.30
C ILE A 75 17.53 -12.55 -5.80
N ASP A 76 16.61 -13.32 -6.39
CA ASP A 76 16.64 -13.63 -7.83
C ASP A 76 16.52 -12.37 -8.68
N LEU A 77 15.55 -11.50 -8.36
CA LEU A 77 15.34 -10.24 -9.06
C LEU A 77 16.57 -9.34 -8.98
N ILE A 78 17.14 -9.11 -7.79
CA ILE A 78 18.30 -8.22 -7.67
C ILE A 78 19.58 -8.84 -8.27
N ALA A 79 19.70 -10.17 -8.24
CA ALA A 79 20.80 -10.87 -8.90
C ALA A 79 20.71 -10.77 -10.43
N GLU A 80 19.50 -10.78 -10.99
CA GLU A 80 19.24 -10.63 -12.43
C GLU A 80 19.35 -9.18 -12.92
N LEU A 81 18.90 -8.21 -12.12
CA LEU A 81 18.99 -6.78 -12.44
C LEU A 81 20.41 -6.22 -12.28
N GLY A 82 21.20 -6.79 -11.36
CA GLY A 82 22.52 -6.31 -10.99
C GLY A 82 23.67 -6.83 -11.83
N ASN A 83 24.86 -6.33 -11.50
CA ASN A 83 26.13 -6.79 -12.07
C ASN A 83 27.05 -7.32 -10.97
N LYS A 84 28.06 -8.11 -11.36
CA LYS A 84 29.04 -8.68 -10.43
C LYS A 84 30.13 -7.68 -10.01
N GLU A 85 30.29 -6.57 -10.74
CA GLU A 85 31.29 -5.55 -10.44
C GLU A 85 30.95 -4.79 -9.15
N ASN A 86 29.67 -4.47 -8.97
CA ASN A 86 29.13 -3.82 -7.78
C ASN A 86 28.04 -4.71 -7.19
N THR A 87 28.33 -5.39 -6.06
CA THR A 87 27.31 -6.18 -5.35
C THR A 87 26.06 -5.30 -5.14
N PRO A 88 24.92 -5.69 -5.72
CA PRO A 88 23.75 -4.84 -5.68
C PRO A 88 23.17 -4.82 -4.26
N LYS A 89 22.63 -3.67 -3.87
CA LYS A 89 22.10 -3.50 -2.52
C LYS A 89 20.66 -3.97 -2.45
N LEU A 90 20.41 -5.03 -1.70
CA LEU A 90 19.04 -5.46 -1.38
C LEU A 90 18.56 -4.77 -0.09
N ILE A 91 17.37 -4.17 -0.15
CA ILE A 91 16.65 -3.61 1.00
C ILE A 91 15.28 -4.28 1.07
N ILE A 92 15.03 -5.01 2.15
CA ILE A 92 13.73 -5.63 2.42
C ILE A 92 12.94 -4.71 3.35
N ILE A 93 11.75 -4.33 2.91
CA ILE A 93 10.75 -3.62 3.71
C ILE A 93 9.56 -4.54 3.87
N ASP A 94 9.22 -4.86 5.12
CA ASP A 94 8.09 -5.73 5.41
C ASP A 94 7.48 -5.39 6.77
N ASN A 95 6.16 -5.50 6.90
CA ASN A 95 5.44 -5.24 8.14
C ASN A 95 5.07 -6.55 8.88
N SER A 96 5.53 -7.71 8.42
CA SER A 96 5.41 -8.98 9.14
C SER A 96 6.62 -9.29 10.00
N ASP A 97 6.38 -9.62 11.27
CA ASP A 97 7.43 -10.08 12.18
C ASP A 97 8.08 -11.40 11.70
N ASN A 98 7.31 -12.31 11.08
CA ASN A 98 7.85 -13.58 10.59
C ASN A 98 8.77 -13.39 9.38
N VAL A 99 8.41 -12.51 8.44
CA VAL A 99 9.27 -12.17 7.28
C VAL A 99 10.59 -11.56 7.76
N ILE A 100 10.50 -10.62 8.70
CA ILE A 100 11.68 -9.97 9.28
C ILE A 100 12.57 -10.97 10.04
N LYS A 101 11.97 -11.88 10.83
CA LYS A 101 12.71 -12.94 11.53
C LYS A 101 13.39 -13.91 10.55
N PHE A 102 12.70 -14.33 9.50
CA PHE A 102 13.26 -15.20 8.47
C PHE A 102 14.50 -14.57 7.84
N TRP A 103 14.40 -13.33 7.35
CA TRP A 103 15.51 -12.62 6.73
C TRP A 103 16.69 -12.42 7.68
N ARG A 104 16.43 -12.10 8.95
CA ARG A 104 17.49 -11.96 9.96
C ARG A 104 18.23 -13.28 10.19
N LYS A 105 17.51 -14.40 10.25
CA LYS A 105 18.10 -15.73 10.40
C LYS A 105 18.91 -16.13 9.16
N LEU A 106 18.36 -15.90 7.96
CA LEU A 106 19.07 -16.17 6.70
C LEU A 106 20.36 -15.35 6.59
N ARG A 107 20.32 -14.06 6.90
CA ARG A 107 21.52 -13.23 6.92
C ARG A 107 22.53 -13.70 7.96
N ALA A 108 22.08 -14.01 9.18
CA ALA A 108 22.95 -14.52 10.24
C ALA A 108 23.63 -15.84 9.87
N LEU A 109 22.96 -16.71 9.12
CA LEU A 109 23.54 -17.94 8.59
C LEU A 109 24.75 -17.63 7.68
N VAL A 110 24.60 -16.66 6.78
CA VAL A 110 25.64 -16.27 5.81
C VAL A 110 26.76 -15.40 6.43
N GLU A 111 26.47 -14.70 7.51
CA GLU A 111 27.48 -13.91 8.26
C GLU A 111 28.36 -14.78 9.16
N LYS A 112 27.81 -15.84 9.76
CA LYS A 112 28.51 -16.67 10.75
C LYS A 112 29.30 -17.83 10.15
N SER A 113 28.97 -18.22 8.92
CA SER A 113 29.52 -19.41 8.27
C SER A 113 30.29 -19.03 7.01
N ASN A 114 31.42 -19.70 6.80
CA ASN A 114 32.12 -19.70 5.53
C ASN A 114 31.66 -20.93 4.75
N PHE A 115 30.91 -20.71 3.67
CA PHE A 115 30.50 -21.76 2.76
C PHE A 115 31.50 -21.85 1.62
N ASP A 116 32.19 -22.99 1.55
CA ASP A 116 33.20 -23.33 0.57
C ASP A 116 32.60 -23.87 -0.74
N ASN A 117 31.39 -24.44 -0.66
CA ASN A 117 30.70 -24.98 -1.83
C ASN A 117 29.17 -24.94 -1.68
N LYS A 118 28.48 -25.12 -2.81
CA LYS A 118 27.01 -25.07 -2.92
C LYS A 118 26.33 -26.10 -2.01
N ALA A 119 26.83 -27.34 -1.96
CA ALA A 119 26.21 -28.41 -1.18
C ALA A 119 26.25 -28.12 0.33
N HIS A 120 27.38 -27.61 0.82
CA HIS A 120 27.54 -27.22 2.21
C HIS A 120 26.58 -26.07 2.60
N PHE A 121 26.42 -25.07 1.74
CA PHE A 121 25.43 -24.01 1.96
C PHE A 121 24.00 -24.56 1.98
N LEU A 122 23.60 -25.35 0.98
CA LEU A 122 22.24 -25.86 0.86
C LEU A 122 21.85 -26.75 2.04
N ALA A 123 22.75 -27.60 2.55
CA ALA A 123 22.49 -28.41 3.73
C ALA A 123 22.19 -27.56 4.98
N ASN A 124 22.94 -26.46 5.17
CA ASN A 124 22.70 -25.54 6.27
C ASN A 124 21.44 -24.68 6.07
N PHE A 125 21.15 -24.31 4.83
CA PHE A 125 19.93 -23.60 4.48
C PHE A 125 18.69 -24.47 4.75
N GLU A 126 18.72 -25.76 4.38
CA GLU A 126 17.67 -26.73 4.68
C GLU A 126 17.49 -26.92 6.20
N MET A 127 18.58 -26.99 6.96
CA MET A 127 18.53 -27.02 8.43
C MET A 127 17.91 -25.74 9.02
N LEU A 128 18.22 -24.56 8.46
CA LEU A 128 17.57 -23.32 8.86
C LEU A 128 16.07 -23.38 8.59
N LEU A 129 15.65 -23.90 7.44
CA LEU A 129 14.24 -24.03 7.11
C LEU A 129 13.53 -24.99 8.07
N SER A 130 14.07 -26.19 8.29
CA SER A 130 13.42 -27.21 9.12
C SER A 130 13.29 -26.79 10.60
N THR A 131 14.23 -26.01 11.11
CA THR A 131 14.21 -25.49 12.49
C THR A 131 13.36 -24.23 12.69
N ASN A 132 12.82 -23.63 11.61
CA ASN A 132 12.07 -22.37 11.67
C ASN A 132 10.79 -22.40 10.82
N LYS A 133 10.11 -23.56 10.75
CA LYS A 133 8.87 -23.79 9.97
C LYS A 133 7.74 -22.84 10.35
N GLU A 134 7.76 -22.28 11.55
CA GLU A 134 6.78 -21.30 12.01
C GLU A 134 6.83 -19.98 11.23
N LEU A 135 7.98 -19.65 10.61
CA LEU A 135 8.19 -18.36 9.95
C LEU A 135 7.65 -18.29 8.52
N TYR A 136 7.28 -19.42 7.92
CA TYR A 136 6.92 -19.48 6.50
C TYR A 136 5.79 -20.44 6.17
N LEU A 137 5.25 -20.27 4.96
CA LEU A 137 4.27 -21.17 4.37
C LEU A 137 5.00 -22.25 3.59
N GLU A 138 4.68 -23.50 3.88
CA GLU A 138 5.04 -24.63 3.02
C GLU A 138 3.99 -24.70 1.90
N ILE A 139 4.44 -24.54 0.66
CA ILE A 139 3.62 -24.67 -0.54
C ILE A 139 4.22 -25.83 -1.32
N GLU A 140 3.39 -26.79 -1.73
CA GLU A 140 3.87 -27.92 -2.54
C GLU A 140 4.42 -27.42 -3.87
N ASP A 141 5.52 -28.03 -4.34
CA ASP A 141 6.37 -27.55 -5.43
C ASP A 141 5.61 -27.06 -6.68
N ASN A 142 4.54 -27.76 -7.06
CA ASN A 142 3.72 -27.50 -8.25
C ASN A 142 2.31 -26.99 -7.96
N ALA A 143 1.94 -26.75 -6.70
CA ALA A 143 0.55 -26.44 -6.32
C ALA A 143 -0.04 -25.25 -7.11
N LEU A 144 0.75 -24.20 -7.36
CA LEU A 144 0.29 -23.03 -8.11
C LEU A 144 0.10 -23.33 -9.60
N ASN A 145 1.00 -24.11 -10.20
CA ASN A 145 0.90 -24.50 -11.62
C ASN A 145 -0.24 -25.51 -11.84
N GLU A 146 -0.49 -26.41 -10.89
CA GLU A 146 -1.63 -27.34 -10.95
C GLU A 146 -2.96 -26.60 -10.81
N TYR A 147 -3.00 -25.57 -9.97
CA TYR A 147 -4.17 -24.72 -9.80
C TYR A 147 -4.42 -23.80 -11.01
N MET A 148 -3.36 -23.26 -11.61
CA MET A 148 -3.41 -22.31 -12.75
C MET A 148 -2.50 -22.77 -13.89
N PRO A 149 -2.90 -23.76 -14.70
CA PRO A 149 -2.02 -24.39 -15.70
C PRO A 149 -1.58 -23.48 -16.84
N ASN A 150 -2.25 -22.34 -17.03
CA ASN A 150 -1.92 -21.35 -18.06
C ASN A 150 -0.90 -20.31 -17.60
N ILE A 151 -0.52 -20.31 -16.32
CA ILE A 151 0.39 -19.33 -15.72
C ILE A 151 1.58 -20.08 -15.14
N VAL A 152 2.78 -19.62 -15.47
CA VAL A 152 4.01 -20.26 -15.01
C VAL A 152 4.47 -19.61 -13.72
N TYR A 153 4.54 -20.39 -12.65
CA TYR A 153 5.14 -20.00 -11.37
C TYR A 153 6.49 -20.68 -11.18
N GLU A 154 7.31 -20.14 -10.27
CA GLU A 154 8.55 -20.83 -9.88
C GLU A 154 8.25 -22.06 -9.03
N ASN A 155 9.21 -22.98 -9.01
CA ASN A 155 9.21 -24.11 -8.09
C ASN A 155 9.17 -23.59 -6.65
N GLN A 156 8.13 -23.99 -5.91
CA GLN A 156 7.88 -23.50 -4.56
C GLN A 156 8.75 -24.14 -3.48
N ASN A 157 9.54 -25.17 -3.83
CA ASN A 157 10.56 -25.74 -2.96
C ASN A 157 11.70 -24.72 -2.76
N PRO A 158 11.88 -24.18 -1.55
CA PRO A 158 12.88 -23.14 -1.33
C PRO A 158 14.32 -23.64 -1.52
N VAL A 159 14.62 -24.92 -1.26
CA VAL A 159 15.97 -25.49 -1.43
C VAL A 159 16.28 -25.66 -2.92
N THR A 160 15.34 -26.18 -3.70
CA THR A 160 15.47 -26.28 -5.17
C THR A 160 15.56 -24.90 -5.83
N PHE A 161 14.74 -23.94 -5.38
CA PHE A 161 14.78 -22.56 -5.87
C PHE A 161 16.15 -21.91 -5.59
N MET A 162 16.64 -22.01 -4.35
CA MET A 162 17.96 -21.49 -3.97
C MET A 162 19.10 -22.18 -4.74
N SER A 163 19.01 -23.50 -4.92
CA SER A 163 19.96 -24.30 -5.71
C SER A 163 20.05 -23.77 -7.15
N THR A 164 18.91 -23.51 -7.78
CA THR A 164 18.80 -22.96 -9.14
C THR A 164 19.38 -21.54 -9.22
N LEU A 165 19.09 -20.71 -8.21
CA LEU A 165 19.61 -19.34 -8.12
C LEU A 165 21.15 -19.33 -8.04
N ILE A 166 21.73 -20.22 -7.24
CA ILE A 166 23.18 -20.39 -7.14
C ILE A 166 23.79 -20.89 -8.44
N ASP A 167 23.14 -21.83 -9.14
CA ASP A 167 23.64 -22.31 -10.44
C ASP A 167 23.65 -21.20 -11.49
N LYS A 168 22.60 -20.36 -11.49
CA LYS A 168 22.45 -19.25 -12.44
C LYS A 168 23.45 -18.12 -12.17
N HIS A 169 23.67 -17.75 -10.91
CA HIS A 169 24.41 -16.53 -10.57
C HIS A 169 25.78 -16.75 -9.91
N GLY A 170 26.00 -17.93 -9.34
CA GLY A 170 27.20 -18.31 -8.59
C GLY A 170 27.05 -18.07 -7.08
N LEU A 171 27.57 -19.01 -6.27
CA LEU A 171 27.41 -19.02 -4.81
C LEU A 171 27.86 -17.71 -4.15
N ASP A 172 29.08 -17.27 -4.41
CA ASP A 172 29.66 -16.09 -3.75
C ASP A 172 28.84 -14.82 -3.97
N TYR A 173 28.31 -14.65 -5.18
CA TYR A 173 27.50 -13.48 -5.52
C TYR A 173 26.17 -13.49 -4.76
N VAL A 174 25.49 -14.63 -4.72
CA VAL A 174 24.24 -14.82 -3.97
C VAL A 174 24.44 -14.59 -2.49
N LEU A 175 25.48 -15.19 -1.90
CA LEU A 175 25.81 -15.00 -0.49
C LEU A 175 26.19 -13.56 -0.18
N SER A 176 26.88 -12.87 -1.10
CA SER A 176 27.22 -11.44 -0.96
C SER A 176 25.96 -10.57 -0.88
N ILE A 177 24.96 -10.82 -1.73
CA ILE A 177 23.66 -10.13 -1.68
C ILE A 177 22.97 -10.36 -0.33
N ILE A 178 22.86 -11.62 0.11
CA ILE A 178 22.22 -11.97 1.40
C ILE A 178 22.95 -11.27 2.56
N ARG A 179 24.29 -11.39 2.62
CA ARG A 179 25.13 -10.81 3.66
C ARG A 179 24.94 -9.29 3.78
N HIS A 180 24.81 -8.61 2.66
CA HIS A 180 24.67 -7.16 2.61
C HIS A 180 23.22 -6.68 2.57
N THR A 181 22.23 -7.55 2.79
CA THR A 181 20.82 -7.17 2.82
C THR A 181 20.50 -6.28 4.03
N THR A 182 19.86 -5.14 3.78
CA THR A 182 19.26 -4.29 4.83
C THR A 182 17.82 -4.75 5.07
N ILE A 183 17.44 -4.94 6.34
CA ILE A 183 16.12 -5.45 6.73
C ILE A 183 15.42 -4.37 7.55
N ILE A 184 14.26 -3.91 7.09
CA ILE A 184 13.48 -2.83 7.69
C ILE A 184 12.07 -3.34 8.01
N ALA A 185 11.77 -3.45 9.31
CA ALA A 185 10.46 -3.78 9.83
C ALA A 185 9.58 -2.52 9.82
N GLN A 186 8.83 -2.32 8.73
CA GLN A 186 8.01 -1.13 8.50
C GLN A 186 6.98 -1.39 7.38
N THR A 187 5.87 -0.66 7.39
CA THR A 187 4.91 -0.64 6.28
C THR A 187 5.45 0.14 5.07
N TRP A 188 5.06 -0.29 3.88
CA TRP A 188 5.29 0.47 2.64
C TRP A 188 4.53 1.81 2.61
N ALA A 189 3.53 1.99 3.48
CA ALA A 189 2.76 3.22 3.60
C ALA A 189 3.44 4.34 4.44
N ASP A 190 4.62 4.09 5.04
CA ASP A 190 5.36 5.11 5.80
C ASP A 190 6.18 6.04 4.88
N ALA A 191 5.69 7.25 4.65
CA ALA A 191 6.35 8.25 3.80
C ALA A 191 7.74 8.69 4.31
N ASN A 192 7.99 8.68 5.62
CA ASN A 192 9.28 9.08 6.17
C ASN A 192 10.37 8.07 5.80
N LEU A 193 10.01 6.77 5.74
CA LEU A 193 10.91 5.72 5.30
C LEU A 193 11.39 5.96 3.87
N PHE A 194 10.49 6.21 2.92
CA PHE A 194 10.84 6.37 1.51
C PHE A 194 11.66 7.65 1.25
N ASN A 195 11.35 8.75 1.94
CA ASN A 195 12.20 9.94 1.94
C ASN A 195 13.62 9.65 2.45
N THR A 196 13.73 8.88 3.53
CA THR A 196 15.02 8.47 4.11
C THR A 196 15.79 7.57 3.13
N LEU A 197 15.11 6.60 2.51
CA LEU A 197 15.71 5.70 1.53
C LEU A 197 16.22 6.46 0.30
N LYS A 198 15.45 7.43 -0.21
CA LYS A 198 15.90 8.32 -1.30
C LYS A 198 17.19 9.04 -0.94
N ASN A 199 17.25 9.62 0.27
CA ASN A 199 18.44 10.34 0.75
C ASN A 199 19.65 9.40 0.90
N VAL A 200 19.43 8.20 1.44
CA VAL A 200 20.48 7.17 1.60
C VAL A 200 20.99 6.71 0.23
N CYS A 201 20.10 6.41 -0.72
CA CYS A 201 20.48 6.02 -2.08
C CYS A 201 21.31 7.12 -2.75
N LYS A 202 20.89 8.38 -2.62
CA LYS A 202 21.64 9.54 -3.12
C LYS A 202 23.03 9.65 -2.48
N LEU A 203 23.12 9.48 -1.15
CA LEU A 203 24.38 9.54 -0.41
C LEU A 203 25.36 8.45 -0.87
N HIS A 204 24.86 7.24 -1.13
CA HIS A 204 25.68 6.12 -1.60
C HIS A 204 25.93 6.10 -3.11
N LYS A 205 25.47 7.13 -3.83
CA LYS A 205 25.56 7.25 -5.29
C LYS A 205 24.98 6.02 -6.00
N ILE A 206 23.81 5.57 -5.54
CA ILE A 206 23.02 4.56 -6.25
C ILE A 206 22.49 5.21 -7.53
N GLU A 207 22.78 4.59 -8.67
CA GLU A 207 22.44 5.09 -10.00
C GLU A 207 21.04 4.67 -10.42
N LYS A 208 20.65 3.44 -10.10
CA LYS A 208 19.31 2.91 -10.39
C LYS A 208 18.69 2.29 -9.15
N ILE A 209 17.47 2.73 -8.87
CA ILE A 209 16.62 2.18 -7.81
C ILE A 209 15.54 1.35 -8.48
N TYR A 210 15.41 0.10 -8.04
CA TYR A 210 14.34 -0.80 -8.44
C TYR A 210 13.39 -0.99 -7.26
N THR A 211 12.10 -1.15 -7.55
CA THR A 211 11.10 -1.49 -6.54
C THR A 211 10.41 -2.79 -6.89
N TYR A 212 10.15 -3.62 -5.89
CA TYR A 212 9.36 -4.85 -6.01
C TYR A 212 8.39 -4.94 -4.82
N PRO A 213 7.27 -4.20 -4.87
CA PRO A 213 6.21 -4.30 -3.87
C PRO A 213 5.32 -5.55 -4.05
N SER A 214 5.53 -6.37 -5.10
CA SER A 214 4.67 -7.51 -5.43
C SER A 214 3.21 -7.06 -5.53
N ASN A 215 2.27 -7.77 -4.92
CA ASN A 215 0.84 -7.49 -4.93
C ASN A 215 0.34 -6.78 -3.66
N ILE A 216 1.23 -6.13 -2.88
CA ILE A 216 0.87 -5.43 -1.63
C ILE A 216 -0.30 -4.47 -1.85
N GLU A 217 -0.28 -3.69 -2.94
CA GLU A 217 -1.33 -2.71 -3.25
C GLU A 217 -2.73 -3.31 -3.38
N TYR A 218 -2.82 -4.61 -3.71
CA TYR A 218 -4.09 -5.33 -3.85
C TYR A 218 -4.48 -6.12 -2.59
N CYS A 219 -3.58 -6.18 -1.60
CA CYS A 219 -3.78 -6.90 -0.34
C CYS A 219 -4.16 -5.98 0.82
N ILE A 220 -4.16 -4.66 0.62
CA ILE A 220 -4.41 -3.65 1.66
C ILE A 220 -5.57 -2.72 1.27
N PRO A 221 -6.17 -1.99 2.24
CA PRO A 221 -7.20 -1.00 1.94
C PRO A 221 -6.72 0.06 0.95
N PHE A 222 -7.61 0.55 0.09
CA PHE A 222 -7.28 1.50 -0.98
C PHE A 222 -6.48 2.72 -0.52
N LEU A 223 -6.85 3.36 0.60
CA LEU A 223 -6.11 4.52 1.12
C LEU A 223 -4.66 4.19 1.51
N GLU A 224 -4.40 2.97 2.00
CA GLU A 224 -3.04 2.52 2.27
C GLU A 224 -2.31 2.18 0.96
N ALA A 225 -3.00 1.59 -0.03
CA ALA A 225 -2.45 1.36 -1.35
C ALA A 225 -2.03 2.66 -2.06
N GLU A 226 -2.83 3.73 -1.96
CA GLU A 226 -2.46 5.05 -2.49
C GLU A 226 -1.21 5.62 -1.79
N LYS A 227 -1.10 5.46 -0.47
CA LYS A 227 0.13 5.84 0.24
C LYS A 227 1.34 5.04 -0.25
N VAL A 228 1.18 3.74 -0.48
CA VAL A 228 2.24 2.89 -1.05
C VAL A 228 2.68 3.41 -2.42
N ARG A 229 1.73 3.70 -3.32
CA ARG A 229 2.02 4.26 -4.65
C ARG A 229 2.80 5.57 -4.57
N LEU A 230 2.28 6.54 -3.80
CA LEU A 230 2.92 7.84 -3.60
C LEU A 230 4.33 7.70 -3.00
N ASN A 231 4.51 6.76 -2.08
CA ASN A 231 5.81 6.50 -1.46
C ASN A 231 6.80 5.87 -2.45
N ILE A 232 6.37 4.94 -3.29
CA ILE A 232 7.19 4.38 -4.37
C ILE A 232 7.64 5.49 -5.33
N GLU A 233 6.74 6.40 -5.71
CA GLU A 233 7.06 7.54 -6.57
C GLU A 233 8.15 8.45 -5.97
N ILE A 234 8.22 8.61 -4.64
CA ILE A 234 9.30 9.37 -3.98
C ILE A 234 10.68 8.85 -4.39
N LEU A 235 10.84 7.53 -4.54
CA LEU A 235 12.12 6.92 -4.90
C LEU A 235 12.53 7.19 -6.34
N ASP A 236 11.59 7.59 -7.20
CA ASP A 236 11.82 7.78 -8.63
C ASP A 236 12.48 6.54 -9.28
N PRO A 237 11.85 5.35 -9.14
CA PRO A 237 12.47 4.09 -9.53
C PRO A 237 12.72 4.02 -11.03
N TYR A 238 13.82 3.38 -11.41
CA TYR A 238 14.11 3.04 -12.81
C TYR A 238 13.09 2.03 -13.35
N LEU A 239 12.71 1.06 -12.51
CA LEU A 239 11.68 0.07 -12.80
C LEU A 239 11.00 -0.36 -11.48
N SER A 240 9.66 -0.34 -11.48
CA SER A 240 8.83 -0.99 -10.46
C SER A 240 8.26 -2.29 -11.02
N ILE A 241 8.41 -3.38 -10.29
CA ILE A 241 7.93 -4.72 -10.62
C ILE A 241 6.76 -5.04 -9.68
N GLU A 242 5.57 -5.11 -10.23
CA GLU A 242 4.34 -5.30 -9.46
C GLU A 242 3.56 -6.47 -10.01
N THR A 243 2.68 -7.02 -9.20
CA THR A 243 1.77 -8.08 -9.63
C THR A 243 0.35 -7.77 -9.19
N ASP A 244 -0.62 -8.31 -9.91
CA ASP A 244 -2.02 -8.15 -9.56
C ASP A 244 -2.42 -9.05 -8.38
N ARG A 245 -3.72 -9.09 -8.10
CA ARG A 245 -4.31 -10.13 -7.26
C ARG A 245 -5.64 -10.49 -7.87
N CYS A 246 -5.75 -11.72 -8.39
CA CYS A 246 -7.00 -12.17 -8.96
C CYS A 246 -8.13 -12.12 -7.91
N PRO A 247 -9.26 -11.47 -8.21
CA PRO A 247 -10.36 -11.34 -7.26
C PRO A 247 -11.07 -12.67 -6.97
N HIS A 248 -10.89 -13.69 -7.80
CA HIS A 248 -11.57 -14.98 -7.65
C HIS A 248 -10.85 -15.91 -6.67
N HIS A 249 -9.51 -15.98 -6.74
CA HIS A 249 -8.72 -16.91 -5.93
C HIS A 249 -7.59 -16.25 -5.14
N GLY A 250 -7.36 -14.96 -5.31
CA GLY A 250 -6.38 -14.19 -4.53
C GLY A 250 -4.92 -14.50 -4.88
N ILE A 251 -4.66 -15.21 -5.97
CA ILE A 251 -3.31 -15.51 -6.48
C ILE A 251 -3.02 -14.53 -7.63
N PRO A 252 -1.83 -13.92 -7.69
CA PRO A 252 -1.44 -13.06 -8.80
C PRO A 252 -1.31 -13.83 -10.12
N GLU A 253 -1.77 -13.24 -11.21
CA GLU A 253 -1.76 -13.78 -12.57
C GLU A 253 -0.90 -12.96 -13.53
N GLU A 254 -0.81 -11.65 -13.30
CA GLU A 254 -0.14 -10.70 -14.19
C GLU A 254 1.04 -10.02 -13.50
N VAL A 255 2.10 -9.78 -14.27
CA VAL A 255 3.28 -8.99 -13.86
C VAL A 255 3.27 -7.67 -14.62
N TYR A 256 3.36 -6.57 -13.88
CA TYR A 256 3.48 -5.22 -14.42
C TYR A 256 4.89 -4.68 -14.24
N LEU A 257 5.53 -4.32 -15.35
CA LEU A 257 6.84 -3.69 -15.38
C LEU A 257 6.68 -2.19 -15.67
N LYS A 258 6.73 -1.35 -14.63
CA LYS A 258 6.58 0.11 -14.75
C LYS A 258 7.95 0.78 -14.83
N ALA A 259 8.45 0.97 -16.04
CA ALA A 259 9.71 1.66 -16.28
C ALA A 259 9.55 3.19 -16.19
N LYS A 260 10.63 3.88 -15.81
CA LYS A 260 10.69 5.34 -15.81
C LYS A 260 10.46 5.89 -17.22
N ASN A 261 9.52 6.83 -17.38
CA ASN A 261 9.14 7.46 -18.65
C ASN A 261 10.39 7.83 -19.49
N GLY A 262 10.67 7.01 -20.51
CA GLY A 262 11.91 7.03 -21.30
C GLY A 262 12.29 5.65 -21.86
N ALA A 263 11.86 4.57 -21.22
CA ALA A 263 11.90 3.21 -21.75
C ALA A 263 10.46 2.70 -21.95
N SER A 264 9.89 2.98 -23.12
CA SER A 264 8.56 2.47 -23.49
C SER A 264 8.64 0.99 -23.81
N MET A 265 7.79 0.17 -23.19
CA MET A 265 7.11 -0.98 -23.79
C MET A 265 5.95 -1.39 -22.88
N GLY A 266 4.73 -1.06 -23.30
CA GLY A 266 3.49 -1.38 -22.59
C GLY A 266 2.41 -0.36 -22.93
N HIS A 267 1.40 -0.78 -23.70
CA HIS A 267 0.28 0.05 -24.16
C HIS A 267 -0.32 0.91 -23.03
N ARG A 268 -0.04 2.22 -23.08
CA ARG A 268 -0.85 3.22 -22.36
C ARG A 268 -2.14 3.41 -23.17
N PRO A 269 -3.34 3.07 -22.67
CA PRO A 269 -4.57 3.40 -23.38
C PRO A 269 -4.73 4.93 -23.40
N PRO A 270 -4.91 5.54 -24.57
CA PRO A 270 -5.20 6.98 -24.65
C PRO A 270 -6.63 7.18 -24.11
N ASN A 271 -6.77 7.95 -23.01
CA ASN A 271 -7.97 8.37 -22.27
C ASN A 271 -8.02 8.02 -20.75
N THR A 272 -6.89 7.65 -20.12
CA THR A 272 -6.89 7.20 -18.70
C THR A 272 -6.63 8.28 -17.65
N GLU A 273 -5.89 9.36 -17.93
CA GLU A 273 -5.58 10.39 -16.91
C GLU A 273 -6.82 11.21 -16.50
N ASP A 274 -7.60 11.74 -17.45
CA ASP A 274 -8.81 12.52 -17.15
C ASP A 274 -9.90 11.71 -16.45
N LYS A 275 -10.03 10.41 -16.81
CA LYS A 275 -10.99 9.50 -16.17
C LYS A 275 -10.56 9.12 -14.76
N LYS A 276 -9.26 8.85 -14.54
CA LYS A 276 -8.72 8.53 -13.21
C LYS A 276 -8.86 9.72 -12.26
N GLU A 277 -8.55 10.93 -12.72
CA GLU A 277 -8.72 12.14 -11.92
C GLU A 277 -10.21 12.40 -11.60
N ALA A 278 -11.11 12.21 -12.57
CA ALA A 278 -12.55 12.32 -12.32
C ALA A 278 -13.07 11.29 -11.31
N PHE A 279 -12.57 10.05 -11.33
CA PHE A 279 -12.94 9.04 -10.33
C PHE A 279 -12.36 9.35 -8.96
N LYS A 280 -11.14 9.86 -8.89
CA LYS A 280 -10.50 10.29 -7.64
C LYS A 280 -11.27 11.41 -6.96
N VAL A 281 -11.63 12.46 -7.69
CA VAL A 281 -12.45 13.57 -7.16
C VAL A 281 -13.80 13.06 -6.63
N LYS A 282 -14.43 12.10 -7.33
CA LYS A 282 -15.68 11.50 -6.86
C LYS A 282 -15.49 10.66 -5.58
N LEU A 283 -14.39 9.91 -5.49
CA LEU A 283 -14.08 9.13 -4.29
C LEU A 283 -13.92 10.06 -3.08
N GLU A 284 -13.11 11.12 -3.21
CA GLU A 284 -12.90 12.10 -2.14
C GLU A 284 -14.23 12.76 -1.68
N GLN A 285 -15.14 13.02 -2.62
CA GLN A 285 -16.47 13.57 -2.31
C GLN A 285 -17.36 12.57 -1.57
N ILE A 286 -17.40 11.29 -1.99
CA ILE A 286 -18.17 10.25 -1.30
C ILE A 286 -17.58 9.96 0.08
N GLU A 287 -16.26 9.91 0.22
CA GLU A 287 -15.58 9.72 1.51
C GLU A 287 -15.91 10.85 2.48
N ARG A 288 -15.94 12.10 2.01
CA ARG A 288 -16.39 13.23 2.84
C ARG A 288 -17.83 13.05 3.30
N ILE A 289 -18.75 12.65 2.41
CA ILE A 289 -20.15 12.40 2.75
C ILE A 289 -20.27 11.30 3.81
N LEU A 290 -19.54 10.18 3.65
CA LEU A 290 -19.58 9.07 4.60
C LEU A 290 -18.90 9.43 5.94
N SER A 291 -17.85 10.25 5.92
CA SER A 291 -17.22 10.78 7.13
C SER A 291 -18.15 11.70 7.91
N GLU A 292 -18.87 12.59 7.23
CA GLU A 292 -19.91 13.43 7.85
C GLU A 292 -21.02 12.56 8.45
N PHE A 293 -21.45 11.51 7.75
CA PHE A 293 -22.41 10.55 8.30
C PHE A 293 -21.88 9.84 9.55
N LYS A 294 -20.61 9.43 9.56
CA LYS A 294 -19.98 8.82 10.74
C LYS A 294 -19.97 9.76 11.94
N LYS A 295 -19.69 11.04 11.73
CA LYS A 295 -19.73 12.06 12.81
C LYS A 295 -21.12 12.19 13.41
N GLU A 296 -22.17 12.19 12.59
CA GLU A 296 -23.55 12.21 13.08
C GLU A 296 -23.88 10.95 13.89
N ILE A 297 -23.39 9.77 13.48
CA ILE A 297 -23.53 8.52 14.25
C ILE A 297 -22.82 8.61 15.60
N ASP A 298 -21.62 9.18 15.64
CA ASP A 298 -20.85 9.34 16.87
C ASP A 298 -21.53 10.29 17.86
N ASN A 299 -22.30 11.26 17.36
CA ASN A 299 -23.12 12.16 18.17
C ASN A 299 -24.39 11.51 18.73
N ILE A 300 -24.75 10.29 18.33
CA ILE A 300 -25.86 9.55 18.94
C ILE A 300 -25.47 9.21 20.39
N GLY A 301 -26.15 9.89 21.32
CA GLY A 301 -25.99 9.70 22.75
C GLY A 301 -26.42 8.30 23.22
N GLN A 302 -26.24 8.03 24.52
CA GLN A 302 -26.44 6.69 25.09
C GLN A 302 -27.92 6.21 25.12
N TYR A 303 -28.88 7.09 24.82
CA TYR A 303 -30.30 6.81 24.99
C TYR A 303 -30.96 6.07 23.81
N SER A 304 -30.25 5.90 22.69
CA SER A 304 -30.77 5.20 21.49
C SER A 304 -29.80 4.11 20.97
N PRO A 305 -29.43 3.10 21.80
CA PRO A 305 -28.38 2.13 21.46
C PRO A 305 -28.70 1.28 20.22
N LYS A 306 -29.96 0.87 20.04
CA LYS A 306 -30.39 0.10 18.86
C LYS A 306 -30.32 0.92 17.57
N ALA A 307 -30.66 2.20 17.65
CA ALA A 307 -30.57 3.09 16.50
C ALA A 307 -29.11 3.40 16.16
N LYS A 308 -28.24 3.52 17.17
CA LYS A 308 -26.80 3.67 16.97
C LYS A 308 -26.20 2.46 16.26
N GLU A 309 -26.52 1.24 16.73
CA GLU A 309 -26.06 0.00 16.11
C GLU A 309 -26.53 -0.11 14.64
N GLU A 310 -27.80 0.19 14.35
CA GLU A 310 -28.32 0.14 12.99
C GLU A 310 -27.66 1.22 12.08
N ALA A 311 -27.36 2.40 12.63
CA ALA A 311 -26.66 3.46 11.90
C ALA A 311 -25.19 3.10 11.62
N GLU A 312 -24.49 2.49 12.58
CA GLU A 312 -23.13 1.97 12.40
C GLU A 312 -23.10 0.87 11.33
N LYS A 313 -24.07 -0.05 11.36
CA LYS A 313 -24.22 -1.09 10.35
C LYS A 313 -24.50 -0.52 8.96
N LEU A 314 -25.35 0.51 8.86
CA LEU A 314 -25.59 1.22 7.61
C LEU A 314 -24.30 1.87 7.09
N HIS A 315 -23.55 2.56 7.95
CA HIS A 315 -22.29 3.20 7.56
C HIS A 315 -21.29 2.17 7.03
N LEU A 316 -21.09 1.04 7.73
CA LEU A 316 -20.21 -0.04 7.28
C LEU A 316 -20.65 -0.58 5.91
N SER A 317 -21.95 -0.84 5.75
CA SER A 317 -22.48 -1.36 4.47
C SER A 317 -22.30 -0.36 3.31
N LEU A 318 -22.40 0.95 3.58
CA LEU A 318 -22.16 1.99 2.58
C LEU A 318 -20.69 2.12 2.21
N VAL A 319 -19.78 1.99 3.18
CA VAL A 319 -18.33 1.95 2.95
C VAL A 319 -17.96 0.72 2.12
N ASP A 320 -18.49 -0.46 2.44
CA ASP A 320 -18.23 -1.69 1.68
C ASP A 320 -18.73 -1.57 0.23
N ALA A 321 -19.93 -1.03 0.03
CA ALA A 321 -20.49 -0.80 -1.30
C ALA A 321 -19.68 0.23 -2.10
N MET A 322 -19.18 1.29 -1.45
CA MET A 322 -18.28 2.27 -2.06
C MET A 322 -16.97 1.59 -2.48
N ILE A 323 -16.34 0.84 -1.59
CA ILE A 323 -15.09 0.11 -1.89
C ILE A 323 -15.28 -0.77 -3.12
N PHE A 324 -16.36 -1.57 -3.17
CA PHE A 324 -16.64 -2.44 -4.30
C PHE A 324 -16.73 -1.68 -5.65
N ALA A 325 -17.37 -0.52 -5.67
CA ALA A 325 -17.55 0.25 -6.89
C ALA A 325 -16.29 1.01 -7.34
N PHE A 326 -15.39 1.34 -6.41
CA PHE A 326 -14.17 2.09 -6.70
C PHE A 326 -12.91 1.22 -6.82
N ILE A 327 -12.96 -0.09 -6.54
CA ILE A 327 -11.85 -1.05 -6.78
C ILE A 327 -11.45 -1.11 -8.27
N ALA A 328 -12.42 -1.10 -9.17
CA ALA A 328 -12.19 -1.08 -10.62
C ALA A 328 -13.27 -0.19 -11.25
N PRO A 329 -13.10 1.14 -11.17
CA PRO A 329 -14.17 2.09 -11.38
C PRO A 329 -14.58 2.11 -12.85
N ASP A 330 -15.84 1.79 -13.09
CA ASP A 330 -16.51 1.97 -14.36
C ASP A 330 -17.89 2.59 -14.13
N SER A 331 -18.48 3.13 -15.19
CA SER A 331 -19.77 3.81 -15.09
C SER A 331 -20.90 2.93 -14.57
N VAL A 332 -20.86 1.62 -14.85
CA VAL A 332 -21.90 0.67 -14.46
C VAL A 332 -21.82 0.37 -12.97
N LYS A 333 -20.62 0.10 -12.44
CA LYS A 333 -20.40 -0.13 -11.01
C LYS A 333 -20.71 1.10 -10.17
N MET A 334 -20.44 2.30 -10.70
CA MET A 334 -20.83 3.54 -10.03
C MET A 334 -22.34 3.69 -9.93
N GLN A 335 -23.07 3.41 -11.01
CA GLN A 335 -24.54 3.39 -10.98
C GLN A 335 -25.07 2.32 -10.03
N GLN A 336 -24.45 1.13 -10.02
CA GLN A 336 -24.79 0.07 -9.07
C GLN A 336 -24.57 0.48 -7.62
N PHE A 337 -23.49 1.21 -7.32
CA PHE A 337 -23.27 1.78 -5.99
C PHE A 337 -24.37 2.77 -5.60
N ALA A 338 -24.74 3.70 -6.49
CA ALA A 338 -25.82 4.64 -6.18
C ALA A 338 -27.15 3.92 -5.89
N LEU A 339 -27.47 2.87 -6.67
CA LEU A 339 -28.65 2.03 -6.45
C LEU A 339 -28.58 1.25 -5.13
N GLU A 340 -27.43 0.64 -4.85
CA GLU A 340 -27.21 -0.16 -3.64
C GLU A 340 -27.21 0.71 -2.38
N ALA A 341 -26.56 1.88 -2.41
CA ALA A 341 -26.60 2.85 -1.34
C ALA A 341 -28.03 3.29 -1.04
N ASN A 342 -28.83 3.58 -2.08
CA ASN A 342 -30.24 3.92 -1.91
C ASN A 342 -31.04 2.74 -1.30
N ARG A 343 -30.77 1.50 -1.72
CA ARG A 343 -31.40 0.29 -1.15
C ARG A 343 -31.06 0.12 0.33
N LEU A 344 -29.79 0.22 0.69
CA LEU A 344 -29.30 0.12 2.07
C LEU A 344 -29.90 1.21 2.96
N ILE A 345 -29.92 2.46 2.49
CA ILE A 345 -30.51 3.59 3.21
C ILE A 345 -32.01 3.37 3.41
N ASN A 346 -32.75 2.97 2.37
CA ASN A 346 -34.19 2.72 2.51
C ASN A 346 -34.51 1.54 3.43
N LYS A 347 -33.61 0.56 3.53
CA LYS A 347 -33.74 -0.55 4.48
C LYS A 347 -33.60 -0.10 5.94
N ALA A 348 -32.62 0.76 6.23
CA ALA A 348 -32.38 1.27 7.59
C ALA A 348 -33.33 2.41 7.99
N LYS A 349 -33.87 3.14 7.01
CA LYS A 349 -34.70 4.34 7.20
C LYS A 349 -35.88 4.17 8.17
N PRO A 350 -36.66 3.09 8.17
CA PRO A 350 -37.79 2.96 9.11
C PRO A 350 -37.36 2.95 10.58
N ILE A 351 -36.24 2.29 10.90
CA ILE A 351 -35.71 2.19 12.26
C ILE A 351 -35.13 3.54 12.67
N LEU A 352 -34.29 4.13 11.84
CA LEU A 352 -33.61 5.39 12.14
C LEU A 352 -34.57 6.61 12.12
N GLN A 353 -35.63 6.58 11.31
CA GLN A 353 -36.70 7.58 11.38
C GLN A 353 -37.46 7.47 12.69
N LYS A 354 -37.81 6.25 13.11
CA LYS A 354 -38.59 6.03 14.34
C LYS A 354 -37.83 6.48 15.58
N ASP A 355 -36.54 6.14 15.65
CA ASP A 355 -35.77 6.28 16.88
C ASP A 355 -34.91 7.56 16.93
N LEU A 356 -34.58 8.16 15.78
CA LEU A 356 -33.73 9.36 15.69
C LEU A 356 -34.36 10.52 14.89
N GLY A 357 -35.51 10.30 14.23
CA GLY A 357 -36.11 11.30 13.34
C GLY A 357 -35.30 11.55 12.06
N TRP A 358 -34.39 10.65 11.69
CA TRP A 358 -33.42 10.85 10.62
C TRP A 358 -33.92 10.61 9.19
N GLY A 359 -35.21 10.42 8.95
CA GLY A 359 -35.70 10.03 7.63
C GLY A 359 -35.47 11.07 6.54
N ASP A 360 -35.58 12.37 6.85
CA ASP A 360 -35.21 13.43 5.90
C ASP A 360 -33.69 13.54 5.72
N TYR A 361 -32.93 13.40 6.81
CA TYR A 361 -31.46 13.35 6.78
C TYR A 361 -30.95 12.21 5.87
N LEU A 362 -31.46 11.00 6.05
CA LEU A 362 -31.13 9.83 5.24
C LEU A 362 -31.57 9.99 3.78
N THR A 363 -32.70 10.67 3.55
CA THR A 363 -33.14 11.01 2.18
C THR A 363 -32.14 11.96 1.51
N ASN A 364 -31.60 12.93 2.24
CA ASN A 364 -30.57 13.84 1.73
C ASN A 364 -29.22 13.13 1.53
N LEU A 365 -28.84 12.21 2.42
CA LEU A 365 -27.66 11.37 2.26
C LEU A 365 -27.71 10.56 0.95
N ALA A 366 -28.84 9.90 0.67
CA ALA A 366 -29.04 9.16 -0.57
C ALA A 366 -28.93 10.08 -1.81
N LYS A 367 -29.51 11.29 -1.74
CA LYS A 367 -29.41 12.30 -2.81
C LYS A 367 -27.98 12.78 -3.03
N HIS A 368 -27.22 13.03 -1.96
CA HIS A 368 -25.83 13.47 -2.07
C HIS A 368 -24.97 12.40 -2.76
N ILE A 369 -25.14 11.13 -2.38
CA ILE A 369 -24.45 10.01 -3.03
C ILE A 369 -24.86 9.92 -4.51
N ALA A 370 -26.16 9.93 -4.82
CA ALA A 370 -26.64 9.83 -6.20
C ALA A 370 -26.17 11.00 -7.08
N ASN A 371 -26.25 12.24 -6.58
CA ASN A 371 -25.81 13.42 -7.31
C ASN A 371 -24.29 13.37 -7.59
N THR A 372 -23.48 12.98 -6.62
CA THR A 372 -22.01 12.86 -6.77
C THR A 372 -21.64 11.85 -7.86
N ILE A 373 -22.41 10.76 -7.97
CA ILE A 373 -22.17 9.72 -8.98
C ILE A 373 -22.64 10.15 -10.39
N VAL A 374 -23.87 10.68 -10.49
CA VAL A 374 -24.56 10.93 -11.78
C VAL A 374 -24.08 12.19 -12.49
N TYR A 375 -23.75 13.27 -11.77
CA TYR A 375 -23.45 14.58 -12.39
C TYR A 375 -22.17 14.61 -13.25
N GLY A 376 -21.34 13.57 -13.20
CA GLY A 376 -20.11 13.46 -13.98
C GLY A 376 -20.18 12.54 -15.22
N PHE A 377 -21.35 11.99 -15.58
CA PHE A 377 -21.50 11.12 -16.78
C PHE A 377 -22.40 11.73 -17.87
N SER A 378 -23.13 12.81 -17.59
CA SER A 378 -23.86 13.58 -18.60
C SER A 378 -23.01 14.73 -19.11
N LEU A 379 -22.33 14.53 -20.24
CA LEU A 379 -21.79 15.63 -21.04
C LEU A 379 -22.96 16.53 -21.49
N GLY A 380 -23.15 17.63 -20.76
CA GLY A 380 -24.07 18.72 -21.10
C GLY A 380 -25.55 18.44 -20.84
N TYR A 381 -26.04 18.74 -19.63
CA TYR A 381 -27.31 19.42 -19.38
C TYR A 381 -27.42 19.72 -17.87
N SER A 382 -27.55 21.00 -17.52
CA SER A 382 -27.66 21.51 -16.15
C SER A 382 -29.11 21.47 -15.65
N GLN A 383 -29.35 20.81 -14.51
CA GLN A 383 -30.32 21.13 -13.43
C GLN A 383 -30.23 19.98 -12.39
N GLY A 384 -30.12 20.28 -11.08
CA GLY A 384 -30.02 19.27 -10.02
C GLY A 384 -31.23 18.32 -10.01
N PHE A 385 -31.01 17.03 -10.27
CA PHE A 385 -32.07 16.03 -10.43
C PHE A 385 -32.84 15.71 -9.14
N PHE A 386 -32.29 16.05 -7.97
CA PHE A 386 -33.00 15.96 -6.69
C PHE A 386 -32.81 17.25 -5.89
N SER A 387 -33.91 17.97 -5.65
CA SER A 387 -33.93 19.06 -4.67
C SER A 387 -33.63 18.50 -3.28
N ILE A 388 -32.58 19.01 -2.63
CA ILE A 388 -32.27 18.69 -1.23
C ILE A 388 -33.46 19.20 -0.41
N LYS A 389 -34.02 18.35 0.46
CA LYS A 389 -35.02 18.85 1.41
C LYS A 389 -34.26 19.64 2.46
N PRO A 390 -34.51 20.96 2.63
CA PRO A 390 -33.88 21.70 3.71
C PRO A 390 -34.20 21.01 5.03
N ALA A 391 -33.20 20.89 5.91
CA ALA A 391 -33.39 20.26 7.21
C ALA A 391 -34.53 20.98 7.96
N VAL A 392 -35.32 20.23 8.74
CA VAL A 392 -36.41 20.81 9.54
C VAL A 392 -35.89 21.93 10.45
N ALA A 393 -34.65 21.83 10.94
CA ALA A 393 -34.00 22.89 11.72
C ALA A 393 -33.75 24.19 10.91
N VAL A 394 -33.43 24.08 9.62
CA VAL A 394 -33.19 25.25 8.74
C VAL A 394 -34.52 25.92 8.38
N THR A 395 -35.55 25.14 8.06
CA THR A 395 -36.90 25.69 7.81
C THR A 395 -37.53 26.26 9.07
N THR A 396 -37.28 25.67 10.24
CA THR A 396 -37.73 26.22 11.53
C THR A 396 -36.95 27.49 11.89
N ALA A 397 -35.65 27.55 11.60
CA ALA A 397 -34.85 28.75 11.80
C ALA A 397 -35.28 29.88 10.86
N GLU A 398 -35.56 29.60 9.59
CA GLU A 398 -36.05 30.56 8.60
C GLU A 398 -37.46 31.07 8.93
N GLU A 399 -38.36 30.17 9.39
CA GLU A 399 -39.70 30.57 9.82
C GLU A 399 -39.66 31.37 11.13
N LEU A 400 -38.75 31.02 12.06
CA LEU A 400 -38.51 31.78 13.28
C LEU A 400 -37.90 33.16 12.97
N ASP A 401 -36.95 33.24 12.04
CA ASP A 401 -36.38 34.52 11.58
C ASP A 401 -37.44 35.39 10.90
N ARG A 402 -38.32 34.79 10.09
CA ARG A 402 -39.43 35.49 9.43
C ARG A 402 -40.47 35.99 10.44
N GLN A 403 -40.76 35.21 11.49
CA GLN A 403 -41.63 35.63 12.59
C GLN A 403 -40.99 36.73 13.44
N LEU A 404 -39.69 36.67 13.69
CA LEU A 404 -38.94 37.71 14.40
C LEU A 404 -38.91 39.01 13.59
N GLN A 405 -38.71 38.95 12.27
CA GLN A 405 -38.75 40.12 11.39
C GLN A 405 -40.15 40.74 11.30
N ASN A 406 -41.21 39.94 11.27
CA ASN A 406 -42.60 40.45 11.26
C ASN A 406 -43.04 41.04 12.61
N ASN A 407 -42.45 40.61 13.73
CA ASN A 407 -42.69 41.17 15.06
C ASN A 407 -41.82 42.40 15.38
N LEU A 408 -40.83 42.71 14.55
CA LEU A 408 -40.02 43.93 14.64
C LEU A 408 -40.54 45.06 13.73
N LEU A 409 -41.57 44.78 12.91
CA LEU A 409 -42.22 45.72 12.00
C LEU A 409 -43.70 46.03 12.35
N ASN A 410 -44.17 45.52 13.50
CA ASN A 410 -45.36 45.98 14.22
C ASN A 410 -44.92 46.47 15.61
#